data_AF-A0A8C3SRD2-F1
#
_entry.id   AF-A0A8C3SRD2-F1
#
_cell.length_a   1.000
_cell.length_b   1.000
_cell.length_c   1.000
_cell.angle_alpha   90.00
_cell.angle_beta   90.00
_cell.angle_gamma   90.00
#
_symmetry.space_group_name_H-M   'P 1'
#
loop_
_entity.id
_entity.type
_entity.pdbx_description
1 polymer ?
#
loop_
_entity_poly.entity_id
_entity_poly.type
_entity_poly.pdbx_seq_one_letter_code
_entity_poly.pdbx_strand_id
1 'polypeptide(L)'
;MRFKLWGTNYGELLSLGESLSVPSLISLHCHITCEKQKNNATIFLRQRWTDERLCFEGNKSLSLDGRLVEMLWVPDTFIVDSKKSFLHDITVENRLIRIYPNGTVLYAIRITTTVACSMDLTKYPMDKQTCTLQLESWGYNINDVQFYWTRGNDSVRGLETLRLAQYTVEDHFTSVSEAVYETGRYPKLVFHFELKRNILYFILETYVPSILLVVLSWVSFWISQSSVPARICIGVTTVLTMTTLMMGARTSLPNANCFIKAIDVYLGICFSFIFGALLEYAVAHFCTLHRSNLRVLTKINKVDSKKNINTSSNRKEEKSKHSGCSSPMTVMKRLFCISDCFYVKNPYHIDNYARLSFPLSFIIINVFYWVYYLYF
;
A
#
# COMPACT_ATOMS: atom_id res chain seq x y z
N MET A 1 41.02 7.69 -25.03
CA MET A 1 40.45 6.82 -23.97
C MET A 1 41.56 5.90 -23.48
N ARG A 2 41.95 5.97 -22.20
CA ARG A 2 42.90 5.00 -21.63
C ARG A 2 42.10 3.80 -21.12
N PHE A 3 42.19 2.67 -21.81
CA PHE A 3 41.65 1.41 -21.32
C PHE A 3 42.64 0.82 -20.31
N LYS A 4 42.23 0.57 -19.05
CA LYS A 4 43.08 -0.12 -18.06
C LYS A 4 42.94 -1.63 -18.29
N LEU A 5 43.84 -2.21 -19.07
CA LEU A 5 44.01 -3.65 -19.18
C LEU A 5 45.30 -4.01 -18.43
N TRP A 6 45.19 -4.84 -17.40
CA TRP A 6 46.30 -5.14 -16.50
C TRP A 6 47.12 -6.30 -17.05
N GLY A 7 48.36 -6.02 -17.48
CA GLY A 7 49.34 -7.05 -17.87
C GLY A 7 49.98 -7.78 -16.67
N THR A 8 51.04 -8.54 -16.96
CA THR A 8 51.88 -9.25 -15.98
C THR A 8 52.66 -8.31 -15.05
N ASN A 9 52.94 -7.08 -15.51
CA ASN A 9 53.45 -5.98 -14.69
C ASN A 9 52.35 -4.97 -14.34
N TYR A 10 52.33 -4.51 -13.09
CA TYR A 10 51.44 -3.45 -12.62
C TYR A 10 51.71 -2.12 -13.37
N GLY A 11 50.89 -1.81 -14.38
CA GLY A 11 50.96 -0.56 -15.13
C GLY A 11 51.18 -0.68 -16.66
N GLU A 12 51.37 -1.87 -17.22
CA GLU A 12 51.47 -2.06 -18.67
C GLU A 12 50.09 -2.28 -19.33
N LEU A 13 49.82 -1.47 -20.36
CA LEU A 13 48.67 -1.61 -21.26
C LEU A 13 48.85 -2.87 -22.12
N LEU A 14 47.94 -3.84 -22.00
CA LEU A 14 47.96 -5.05 -22.86
C LEU A 14 47.89 -4.66 -24.35
N SER A 15 48.89 -5.11 -25.12
CA SER A 15 48.88 -5.09 -26.59
C SER A 15 47.92 -6.16 -27.14
N LEU A 16 47.20 -5.82 -28.21
CA LEU A 16 46.36 -6.75 -28.98
C LEU A 16 47.18 -7.95 -29.46
N GLY A 17 47.02 -9.10 -28.79
CA GLY A 17 47.68 -10.36 -29.15
C GLY A 17 48.22 -11.18 -27.98
N GLU A 18 48.33 -10.62 -26.78
CA GLU A 18 48.70 -11.39 -25.60
C GLU A 18 47.48 -12.11 -25.02
N SER A 19 47.45 -13.43 -25.16
CA SER A 19 46.51 -14.28 -24.44
C SER A 19 46.81 -14.17 -22.95
N LEU A 20 45.84 -13.72 -22.16
CA LEU A 20 45.85 -13.90 -20.70
C LEU A 20 46.12 -15.37 -20.41
N SER A 21 47.33 -15.73 -19.99
CA SER A 21 47.57 -16.97 -19.27
C SER A 21 47.18 -16.76 -17.81
N VAL A 22 45.90 -16.44 -17.57
CA VAL A 22 45.28 -16.50 -16.25
C VAL A 22 43.84 -16.97 -16.43
N PRO A 23 43.57 -18.28 -16.60
CA PRO A 23 42.28 -18.83 -16.28
C PRO A 23 42.25 -19.14 -14.78
N SER A 24 42.58 -18.17 -13.93
CA SER A 24 42.20 -18.28 -12.51
C SER A 24 40.87 -17.57 -12.39
N LEU A 25 39.79 -18.34 -12.40
CA LEU A 25 38.45 -17.89 -12.08
C LEU A 25 38.49 -16.98 -10.84
N ILE A 26 38.32 -15.66 -11.02
CA ILE A 26 38.44 -14.73 -9.90
C ILE A 26 37.19 -14.87 -9.05
N SER A 27 37.34 -15.50 -7.88
CA SER A 27 36.26 -15.70 -6.92
C SER A 27 36.15 -14.52 -5.98
N LEU A 28 35.14 -13.68 -6.18
CA LEU A 28 34.84 -12.52 -5.35
C LEU A 28 33.92 -12.91 -4.20
N HIS A 29 34.38 -12.72 -2.97
CA HIS A 29 33.59 -12.98 -1.77
C HIS A 29 33.05 -11.67 -1.20
N CYS A 30 31.73 -11.55 -1.13
CA CYS A 30 31.05 -10.36 -0.64
C CYS A 30 30.54 -10.55 0.80
N HIS A 31 30.60 -9.47 1.58
CA HIS A 31 29.96 -9.33 2.89
C HIS A 31 29.35 -7.93 3.01
N ILE A 32 28.11 -7.84 3.46
CA ILE A 32 27.32 -6.61 3.54
C ILE A 32 27.05 -6.27 5.01
N THR A 33 27.22 -5.01 5.39
CA THR A 33 26.68 -4.51 6.66
C THR A 33 25.78 -3.32 6.39
N CYS A 34 24.53 -3.38 6.86
CA CYS A 34 23.54 -2.33 6.62
C CYS A 34 23.32 -1.47 7.87
N GLU A 35 23.26 -0.16 7.69
CA GLU A 35 22.93 0.84 8.72
C GLU A 35 21.92 1.85 8.15
N LYS A 36 21.01 2.35 9.00
CA LYS A 36 19.95 3.27 8.57
C LYS A 36 20.37 4.73 8.70
N GLN A 37 20.10 5.54 7.66
CA GLN A 37 20.19 7.00 7.73
C GLN A 37 18.96 7.68 7.09
N LYS A 38 18.06 8.23 7.92
CA LYS A 38 16.84 9.01 7.58
C LYS A 38 15.94 8.44 6.45
N ASN A 39 16.38 8.43 5.19
CA ASN A 39 15.67 7.91 4.01
C ASN A 39 16.50 6.96 3.11
N ASN A 40 17.78 6.72 3.42
CA ASN A 40 18.71 5.95 2.62
C ASN A 40 19.27 4.76 3.42
N ALA A 41 19.73 3.74 2.71
CA ALA A 41 20.49 2.64 3.30
C ALA A 41 21.98 2.92 3.14
N THR A 42 22.72 2.83 4.25
CA THR A 42 24.19 2.80 4.22
C THR A 42 24.64 1.34 4.24
N ILE A 43 25.43 0.96 3.25
CA ILE A 43 25.97 -0.37 3.05
C ILE A 43 27.48 -0.30 3.18
N PHE A 44 28.05 -1.13 4.05
CA PHE A 44 29.47 -1.44 4.05
C PHE A 44 29.67 -2.70 3.23
N LEU A 45 30.13 -2.53 1.99
CA LEU A 45 30.46 -3.62 1.10
C LEU A 45 31.91 -4.03 1.33
N ARG A 46 32.13 -5.29 1.70
CA ARG A 46 33.46 -5.90 1.79
C ARG A 46 33.59 -6.94 0.69
N GLN A 47 34.69 -6.86 -0.03
CA GLN A 47 35.03 -7.71 -1.16
C GLN A 47 36.37 -8.35 -0.92
N ARG A 48 36.48 -9.65 -1.23
CA ARG A 48 37.73 -10.40 -1.11
C ARG A 48 37.98 -11.21 -2.37
N TRP A 49 39.15 -11.01 -2.97
CA TRP A 49 39.63 -11.78 -4.12
C TRP A 49 41.12 -12.09 -3.94
N THR A 50 41.66 -13.01 -4.72
CA THR A 50 43.08 -13.35 -4.71
C THR A 50 43.72 -12.88 -6.01
N ASP A 51 44.86 -12.18 -5.90
CA ASP A 51 45.70 -11.77 -7.03
C ASP A 51 47.14 -12.25 -6.75
N GLU A 52 47.60 -13.21 -7.54
CA GLU A 52 48.91 -13.84 -7.36
C GLU A 52 50.07 -12.85 -7.54
N ARG A 53 49.87 -11.77 -8.30
CA ARG A 53 50.88 -10.72 -8.51
C ARG A 53 51.15 -9.89 -7.26
N LEU A 54 50.27 -9.97 -6.27
CA LEU A 54 50.37 -9.24 -5.00
C LEU A 54 50.89 -10.11 -3.85
N CYS A 55 51.34 -11.33 -4.14
CA CYS A 55 52.02 -12.17 -3.15
C CYS A 55 53.34 -11.52 -2.73
N PHE A 56 53.58 -11.48 -1.42
CA PHE A 56 54.81 -10.91 -0.85
C PHE A 56 55.29 -11.73 0.35
N GLU A 57 56.60 -11.74 0.56
CA GLU A 57 57.23 -12.42 1.68
C GLU A 57 56.91 -11.70 3.01
N GLY A 58 56.28 -12.41 3.95
CA GLY A 58 55.98 -11.90 5.28
C GLY A 58 54.80 -12.57 5.97
N ASN A 59 54.64 -12.32 7.28
CA ASN A 59 53.55 -12.91 8.09
C ASN A 59 52.44 -11.92 8.45
N LYS A 60 52.56 -10.65 8.07
CA LYS A 60 51.61 -9.59 8.45
C LYS A 60 50.91 -9.03 7.22
N SER A 61 49.61 -8.72 7.36
CA SER A 61 48.85 -8.04 6.31
C SER A 61 49.28 -6.58 6.19
N LEU A 62 49.38 -6.07 4.96
CA LEU A 62 49.66 -4.67 4.67
C LEU A 62 48.35 -3.90 4.51
N SER A 63 48.16 -2.81 5.25
CA SER A 63 47.06 -1.86 5.03
C SER A 63 47.55 -0.74 4.13
N LEU A 64 46.87 -0.52 3.01
CA LEU A 64 47.22 0.51 2.04
C LEU A 64 46.34 1.75 2.20
N ASP A 65 46.89 2.90 1.81
CA ASP A 65 46.13 4.15 1.69
C ASP A 65 45.11 4.05 0.55
N GLY A 66 43.92 4.65 0.74
CA GLY A 66 42.81 4.57 -0.21
C GLY A 66 43.13 5.15 -1.59
N ARG A 67 44.08 6.09 -1.68
CA ARG A 67 44.55 6.70 -2.94
C ARG A 67 45.27 5.73 -3.87
N LEU A 68 45.86 4.66 -3.32
CA LEU A 68 46.57 3.65 -4.10
C LEU A 68 45.62 2.73 -4.88
N VAL A 69 44.30 2.85 -4.67
CA VAL A 69 43.30 2.03 -5.37
C VAL A 69 43.36 2.20 -6.89
N GLU A 70 43.80 3.36 -7.40
CA GLU A 70 43.90 3.59 -8.84
C GLU A 70 44.96 2.73 -9.52
N MET A 71 45.94 2.27 -8.74
CA MET A 71 47.01 1.36 -9.16
C MET A 71 46.68 -0.10 -8.86
N LEU A 72 45.47 -0.41 -8.36
CA LEU A 72 45.02 -1.77 -8.09
C LEU A 72 43.89 -2.16 -9.07
N TRP A 73 43.87 -3.41 -9.52
CA TRP A 73 42.65 -3.94 -10.14
C TRP A 73 41.58 -4.17 -9.07
N VAL A 74 40.41 -3.57 -9.25
CA VAL A 74 39.25 -3.72 -8.36
C VAL A 74 38.07 -4.17 -9.22
N PRO A 75 37.29 -5.19 -8.79
CA PRO A 75 36.14 -5.66 -9.54
C PRO A 75 35.08 -4.56 -9.69
N ASP A 76 34.46 -4.52 -10.86
CA ASP A 76 33.49 -3.53 -11.30
C ASP A 76 32.06 -3.83 -10.80
N THR A 77 31.94 -4.06 -9.49
CA THR A 77 30.65 -4.39 -8.87
C THR A 77 29.74 -3.16 -8.80
N PHE A 78 28.55 -3.27 -9.37
CA PHE A 78 27.53 -2.22 -9.31
C PHE A 78 26.22 -2.74 -8.71
N ILE A 79 25.37 -1.80 -8.26
CA ILE A 79 24.05 -2.07 -7.69
C ILE A 79 23.00 -1.83 -8.76
N VAL A 80 22.34 -2.90 -9.22
CA VAL A 80 21.41 -2.88 -10.37
C VAL A 80 20.23 -1.92 -10.15
N ASP A 81 19.50 -2.09 -9.05
CA ASP A 81 18.27 -1.34 -8.77
C ASP A 81 18.53 0.01 -8.06
N SER A 82 19.72 0.59 -8.19
CA SER A 82 20.02 1.84 -7.50
C SER A 82 19.48 3.07 -8.25
N LYS A 83 18.60 3.84 -7.60
CA LYS A 83 18.09 5.13 -8.15
C LYS A 83 19.11 6.25 -8.00
N LYS A 84 19.79 6.27 -6.85
CA LYS A 84 20.91 7.18 -6.53
C LYS A 84 21.85 6.47 -5.56
N SER A 85 23.14 6.52 -5.84
CA SER A 85 24.20 5.94 -5.02
C SER A 85 25.30 6.97 -4.82
N PHE A 86 25.75 7.14 -3.59
CA PHE A 86 26.83 8.06 -3.22
C PHE A 86 27.90 7.29 -2.45
N LEU A 87 29.16 7.49 -2.84
CA LEU A 87 30.32 7.05 -2.06
C LEU A 87 30.68 8.14 -1.06
N HIS A 88 31.01 7.75 0.17
CA HIS A 88 31.40 8.71 1.21
C HIS A 88 32.88 9.11 1.08
N ASP A 89 33.11 10.39 0.80
CA ASP A 89 34.40 11.01 0.48
C ASP A 89 34.96 11.95 1.58
N ILE A 90 34.22 12.18 2.67
CA ILE A 90 34.60 13.10 3.76
C ILE A 90 35.11 12.32 4.98
N THR A 91 36.23 12.67 5.64
CA THR A 91 37.30 13.66 5.29
C THR A 91 38.37 13.10 4.33
N VAL A 92 38.36 11.78 4.12
CA VAL A 92 39.14 11.03 3.13
C VAL A 92 38.19 9.98 2.53
N GLU A 93 38.41 9.56 1.29
CA GLU A 93 37.65 8.47 0.69
C GLU A 93 37.64 7.25 1.62
N ASN A 94 36.44 6.82 2.04
CA ASN A 94 36.26 5.72 2.99
C ASN A 94 36.45 4.35 2.31
N ARG A 95 37.68 4.11 1.83
CA ARG A 95 38.14 2.89 1.18
C ARG A 95 39.18 2.23 2.07
N LEU A 96 38.93 0.99 2.49
CA LEU A 96 39.90 0.16 3.19
C LEU A 96 40.47 -0.86 2.21
N ILE A 97 41.79 -0.88 2.07
CA ILE A 97 42.50 -1.89 1.28
C ILE A 97 43.48 -2.60 2.22
N ARG A 98 43.38 -3.93 2.29
CA ARG A 98 44.31 -4.76 3.05
C ARG A 98 44.74 -5.96 2.21
N ILE A 99 46.04 -6.09 2.01
CA ILE A 99 46.65 -7.20 1.25
C ILE A 99 47.25 -8.19 2.26
N TYR A 100 46.94 -9.48 2.07
CA TYR A 100 47.50 -10.58 2.84
C TYR A 100 48.71 -11.18 2.08
N PRO A 101 49.68 -11.80 2.78
CA PRO A 101 50.89 -12.34 2.15
C PRO A 101 50.65 -13.35 1.02
N ASN A 102 49.52 -14.07 1.09
CA ASN A 102 49.08 -15.04 0.07
C ASN A 102 48.44 -14.41 -1.17
N GLY A 103 48.57 -13.09 -1.38
CA GLY A 103 47.96 -12.38 -2.50
C GLY A 103 46.46 -12.11 -2.35
N THR A 104 45.84 -12.49 -1.23
CA THR A 104 44.43 -12.15 -1.01
C THR A 104 44.28 -10.67 -0.67
N VAL A 105 43.39 -10.00 -1.39
CA VAL A 105 43.04 -8.59 -1.16
C VAL A 105 41.68 -8.52 -0.47
N LEU A 106 41.60 -7.73 0.60
CA LEU A 106 40.36 -7.29 1.22
C LEU A 106 40.15 -5.82 0.87
N TYR A 107 39.08 -5.56 0.15
CA TYR A 107 38.60 -4.22 -0.17
C TYR A 107 37.30 -3.97 0.60
N ALA A 108 37.17 -2.82 1.25
CA ALA A 108 35.91 -2.43 1.86
C ALA A 108 35.58 -0.97 1.56
N ILE A 109 34.31 -0.73 1.24
CA ILE A 109 33.78 0.59 0.92
C ILE A 109 32.46 0.82 1.62
N ARG A 110 32.19 2.09 1.94
CA ARG A 110 30.91 2.55 2.45
C ARG A 110 30.12 3.22 1.33
N ILE A 111 28.97 2.67 1.00
CA ILE A 111 28.06 3.13 -0.05
C ILE A 111 26.76 3.57 0.62
N THR A 112 26.31 4.79 0.41
CA THR A 112 24.92 5.15 0.73
C THR A 112 24.10 5.12 -0.54
N THR A 113 23.09 4.26 -0.60
CA THR A 113 22.27 4.07 -1.79
C THR A 113 20.77 4.10 -1.47
N THR A 114 20.00 4.45 -2.49
CA THR A 114 18.54 4.32 -2.51
C THR A 114 18.20 3.23 -3.52
N VAL A 115 17.79 2.09 -3.01
CA VAL A 115 17.42 0.92 -3.83
C VAL A 115 15.95 1.00 -4.18
N ALA A 116 15.63 0.80 -5.46
CA ALA A 116 14.26 0.62 -5.90
C ALA A 116 13.76 -0.75 -5.45
N CYS A 117 12.56 -0.80 -4.85
CA CYS A 117 11.87 -2.03 -4.56
C CYS A 117 10.47 -1.96 -5.17
N SER A 118 10.12 -2.96 -5.98
CA SER A 118 8.77 -3.10 -6.52
C SER A 118 7.89 -3.69 -5.42
N MET A 119 7.01 -2.86 -4.86
CA MET A 119 6.14 -3.24 -3.74
C MET A 119 4.74 -3.61 -4.22
N ASP A 120 4.19 -4.70 -3.69
CA ASP A 120 2.78 -5.04 -3.89
C ASP A 120 1.93 -4.43 -2.77
N LEU A 121 1.13 -3.41 -3.11
CA LEU A 121 0.32 -2.66 -2.15
C LEU A 121 -1.13 -3.17 -2.06
N THR A 122 -1.49 -4.31 -2.66
CA THR A 122 -2.87 -4.86 -2.61
C THR A 122 -3.41 -4.97 -1.18
N LYS A 123 -2.60 -5.48 -0.24
CA LYS A 123 -2.96 -5.65 1.18
C LYS A 123 -2.65 -4.43 2.06
N TYR A 124 -2.32 -3.28 1.48
CA TYR A 124 -1.94 -2.10 2.25
C TYR A 124 -3.03 -1.68 3.27
N PRO A 125 -2.70 -1.43 4.56
CA PRO A 125 -1.36 -1.35 5.17
C PRO A 125 -0.89 -2.65 5.89
N MET A 126 -1.61 -3.76 5.73
CA MET A 126 -1.27 -5.09 6.30
C MET A 126 -0.35 -5.88 5.37
N ASP A 127 0.56 -5.20 4.69
CA ASP A 127 1.42 -5.74 3.65
C ASP A 127 2.77 -6.22 4.20
N LYS A 128 3.27 -7.28 3.59
CA LYS A 128 4.67 -7.71 3.66
C LYS A 128 5.31 -7.49 2.30
N GLN A 129 6.51 -6.93 2.29
CA GLN A 129 7.23 -6.60 1.07
C GLN A 129 8.53 -7.37 1.04
N THR A 130 8.76 -8.13 -0.02
CA THR A 130 10.05 -8.78 -0.27
C THR A 130 10.86 -7.87 -1.20
N CYS A 131 11.90 -7.26 -0.66
CA CYS A 131 12.79 -6.39 -1.42
C CYS A 131 14.12 -7.09 -1.68
N THR A 132 14.74 -6.74 -2.81
CA THR A 132 16.01 -7.32 -3.24
C THR A 132 17.07 -6.25 -3.42
N LEU A 133 18.27 -6.52 -2.92
CA LEU A 133 19.48 -5.79 -3.27
C LEU A 133 20.33 -6.68 -4.17
N GLN A 134 20.57 -6.23 -5.39
CA GLN A 134 21.30 -6.99 -6.42
C GLN A 134 22.68 -6.36 -6.64
N LEU A 135 23.73 -7.18 -6.56
CA LEU A 135 25.10 -6.82 -6.91
C LEU A 135 25.54 -7.62 -8.13
N GLU A 136 26.07 -6.93 -9.13
CA GLU A 136 26.40 -7.53 -10.43
C GLU A 136 27.71 -6.95 -10.96
N SER A 137 28.40 -7.69 -11.83
CA SER A 137 29.56 -7.17 -12.58
C SER A 137 29.09 -6.47 -13.85
N TRP A 138 29.66 -5.30 -14.14
CA TRP A 138 29.27 -4.49 -15.29
C TRP A 138 29.88 -5.01 -16.61
N GLY A 139 31.16 -5.37 -16.59
CA GLY A 139 31.95 -5.67 -17.79
C GLY A 139 32.49 -7.09 -17.85
N TYR A 140 32.61 -7.81 -16.74
CA TYR A 140 33.15 -9.17 -16.71
C TYR A 140 32.07 -10.24 -16.76
N ASN A 141 32.23 -11.19 -17.68
CA ASN A 141 31.32 -12.32 -17.83
C ASN A 141 31.62 -13.38 -16.75
N ILE A 142 30.71 -14.35 -16.58
CA ILE A 142 30.85 -15.45 -15.60
C ILE A 142 32.09 -16.32 -15.80
N ASN A 143 32.66 -16.31 -17.01
CA ASN A 143 33.90 -17.02 -17.32
C ASN A 143 35.14 -16.30 -16.78
N ASP A 144 35.06 -14.98 -16.59
CA ASP A 144 36.19 -14.16 -16.15
C ASP A 144 36.15 -13.96 -14.63
N VAL A 145 34.96 -13.63 -14.09
CA VAL A 145 34.75 -13.32 -12.69
C VAL A 145 33.51 -14.05 -12.18
N GLN A 146 33.59 -14.59 -10.96
CA GLN A 146 32.45 -15.18 -10.28
C GLN A 146 32.25 -14.60 -8.89
N PHE A 147 30.99 -14.39 -8.52
CA PHE A 147 30.64 -13.81 -7.23
C PHE A 147 30.08 -14.87 -6.29
N TYR A 148 30.52 -14.80 -5.03
CA TYR A 148 30.14 -15.71 -3.97
C TYR A 148 29.85 -14.95 -2.67
N TRP A 149 28.92 -15.47 -1.87
CA TRP A 149 28.72 -15.01 -0.50
C TRP A 149 29.74 -15.68 0.41
N THR A 150 30.50 -14.89 1.19
CA THR A 150 31.60 -15.41 2.03
C THR A 150 31.16 -16.51 2.99
N ARG A 151 29.95 -16.37 3.55
CA ARG A 151 29.35 -17.25 4.55
C ARG A 151 27.84 -17.42 4.33
N GLY A 152 27.39 -17.45 3.06
CA GLY A 152 25.96 -17.49 2.74
C GLY A 152 25.20 -16.36 3.45
N ASN A 153 24.12 -16.70 4.19
CA ASN A 153 23.30 -15.74 4.91
C ASN A 153 24.07 -14.95 5.98
N ASP A 154 25.04 -15.56 6.66
CA ASP A 154 25.86 -14.89 7.70
C ASP A 154 26.81 -13.82 7.14
N SER A 155 26.88 -13.70 5.81
CA SER A 155 27.62 -12.63 5.12
C SER A 155 26.93 -11.28 5.24
N VAL A 156 25.66 -11.25 5.65
CA VAL A 156 24.89 -10.02 5.84
C VAL A 156 24.75 -9.76 7.34
N ARG A 157 25.17 -8.58 7.80
CA ARG A 157 25.14 -8.18 9.21
C ARG A 157 24.56 -6.78 9.39
N GLY A 158 24.23 -6.41 10.61
CA GLY A 158 23.71 -5.07 10.96
C GLY A 158 22.20 -4.89 10.72
N LEU A 159 21.54 -5.88 10.13
CA LEU A 159 20.09 -5.85 9.87
C LEU A 159 19.26 -5.78 11.17
N GLU A 160 19.75 -6.37 12.25
CA GLU A 160 19.12 -6.32 13.59
C GLU A 160 19.03 -4.90 14.18
N THR A 161 19.99 -4.04 13.83
CA THR A 161 20.00 -2.63 14.28
C THR A 161 19.14 -1.73 13.39
N LEU A 162 18.61 -2.28 12.30
CA LEU A 162 17.97 -1.52 11.22
C LEU A 162 16.50 -1.23 11.57
N ARG A 163 16.29 -0.21 12.41
CA ARG A 163 14.94 0.25 12.78
C ARG A 163 14.37 1.21 11.75
N LEU A 164 13.65 0.70 10.74
CA LEU A 164 12.90 1.56 9.81
C LEU A 164 11.73 2.23 10.55
N ALA A 165 11.36 3.45 10.14
CA ALA A 165 10.32 4.22 10.87
C ALA A 165 8.92 3.59 10.67
N GLN A 166 8.67 3.04 9.50
CA GLN A 166 7.37 2.47 9.10
C GLN A 166 7.41 0.95 8.91
N TYR A 167 8.58 0.33 8.93
CA TYR A 167 8.76 -1.10 8.67
C TYR A 167 9.62 -1.76 9.73
N THR A 168 9.49 -3.06 9.85
CA THR A 168 10.35 -3.96 10.60
C THR A 168 10.88 -5.01 9.64
N VAL A 169 12.14 -5.39 9.82
CA VAL A 169 12.71 -6.50 9.03
C VAL A 169 12.30 -7.80 9.71
N GLU A 170 11.63 -8.69 8.98
CA GLU A 170 11.12 -9.95 9.52
C GLU A 170 12.09 -11.10 9.24
N ASP A 171 12.50 -11.27 7.99
CA ASP A 171 13.43 -12.30 7.57
C ASP A 171 14.35 -11.82 6.43
N HIS A 172 15.43 -12.56 6.17
CA HIS A 172 16.35 -12.30 5.07
C HIS A 172 17.08 -13.55 4.62
N PHE A 173 17.43 -13.61 3.34
CA PHE A 173 18.25 -14.68 2.80
C PHE A 173 19.10 -14.19 1.63
N THR A 174 20.16 -14.93 1.35
CA THR A 174 21.10 -14.66 0.26
C THR A 174 20.95 -15.71 -0.83
N SER A 175 21.06 -15.28 -2.07
CA SER A 175 21.09 -16.18 -3.23
C SER A 175 22.14 -15.73 -4.24
N VAL A 176 22.62 -16.68 -5.04
CA VAL A 176 23.50 -16.45 -6.19
C VAL A 176 22.69 -16.73 -7.45
N SER A 177 22.84 -15.89 -8.46
CA SER A 177 22.11 -15.97 -9.72
C SER A 177 22.97 -15.44 -10.87
N GLU A 178 22.46 -15.56 -12.10
CA GLU A 178 23.10 -15.03 -13.29
C GLU A 178 22.17 -14.03 -13.97
N ALA A 179 22.72 -12.91 -14.43
CA ALA A 179 22.01 -11.99 -15.31
C ALA A 179 22.34 -12.33 -16.77
N VAL A 180 21.31 -12.40 -17.61
CA VAL A 180 21.46 -12.70 -19.04
C VAL A 180 21.08 -11.46 -19.83
N TYR A 181 22.04 -10.89 -20.54
CA TYR A 181 21.82 -9.82 -21.50
C TYR A 181 22.28 -10.23 -22.89
N GLU A 182 22.00 -9.38 -23.88
CA GLU A 182 22.48 -9.58 -25.25
C GLU A 182 24.02 -9.67 -25.33
N THR A 183 24.74 -9.01 -24.41
CA THR A 183 26.21 -8.99 -24.36
C THR A 183 26.83 -10.24 -23.71
N GLY A 184 26.06 -11.03 -22.96
CA GLY A 184 26.59 -12.20 -22.26
C GLY A 184 25.89 -12.52 -20.94
N ARG A 185 26.52 -13.39 -20.16
CA ARG A 185 26.05 -13.81 -18.83
C ARG A 185 26.91 -13.19 -17.75
N TYR A 186 26.30 -12.55 -16.77
CA TYR A 186 27.03 -11.81 -15.73
C TYR A 186 26.74 -12.41 -14.36
N PRO A 187 27.76 -12.55 -13.49
CA PRO A 187 27.57 -13.06 -12.14
C PRO A 187 26.75 -12.06 -11.31
N LYS A 188 25.74 -12.56 -10.58
CA LYS A 188 24.84 -11.72 -9.78
C LYS A 188 24.60 -12.29 -8.38
N LEU A 189 24.86 -11.49 -7.36
CA LEU A 189 24.46 -11.76 -5.99
C LEU A 189 23.16 -11.05 -5.67
N VAL A 190 22.23 -11.76 -5.04
CA VAL A 190 20.95 -11.19 -4.63
C VAL A 190 20.77 -11.39 -3.13
N PHE A 191 20.53 -10.28 -2.45
CA PHE A 191 20.16 -10.25 -1.05
C PHE A 191 18.67 -9.93 -0.94
N HIS A 192 17.90 -10.89 -0.41
CA HIS A 192 16.46 -10.77 -0.19
C HIS A 192 16.20 -10.41 1.26
N PHE A 193 15.35 -9.43 1.49
CA PHE A 193 14.92 -9.04 2.83
C PHE A 193 13.43 -8.73 2.86
N GLU A 194 12.76 -9.26 3.86
CA GLU A 194 11.32 -9.10 4.07
C GLU A 194 11.05 -7.94 5.03
N LEU A 195 10.26 -6.99 4.56
CA LEU A 195 9.81 -5.84 5.32
C LEU A 195 8.35 -5.99 5.69
N LYS A 196 8.06 -5.96 6.98
CA LYS A 196 6.69 -5.92 7.53
C LYS A 196 6.34 -4.51 7.98
N ARG A 197 5.23 -3.97 7.47
CA ARG A 197 4.77 -2.63 7.85
C ARG A 197 4.23 -2.59 9.29
N ASN A 198 4.56 -1.52 10.01
CA ASN A 198 3.97 -1.24 11.32
C ASN A 198 2.58 -0.64 11.15
N ILE A 199 1.54 -1.42 11.45
CA ILE A 199 0.13 -1.04 11.20
C ILE A 199 -0.42 0.00 12.20
N LEU A 200 0.16 0.12 13.40
CA LEU A 200 -0.42 0.88 14.51
C LEU A 200 -0.73 2.35 14.15
N TYR A 201 0.17 2.99 13.41
CA TYR A 201 -0.01 4.36 12.93
C TYR A 201 -1.29 4.50 12.07
N PHE A 202 -1.50 3.58 11.13
CA PHE A 202 -2.67 3.58 10.25
C PHE A 202 -3.96 3.27 11.01
N ILE A 203 -3.89 2.41 12.04
CA ILE A 203 -5.03 2.13 12.92
C ILE A 203 -5.51 3.43 13.58
N LEU A 204 -4.60 4.17 14.21
CA LEU A 204 -4.94 5.38 14.95
C LEU A 204 -5.34 6.55 14.05
N GLU A 205 -4.70 6.70 12.89
CA GLU A 205 -4.95 7.83 11.98
C GLU A 205 -6.15 7.60 11.06
N THR A 206 -6.42 6.36 10.62
CA THR A 206 -7.45 6.07 9.61
C THR A 206 -8.58 5.17 10.12
N TYR A 207 -8.26 4.02 10.74
CA TYR A 207 -9.30 3.05 11.14
C TYR A 207 -10.14 3.54 12.33
N VAL A 208 -9.52 4.09 13.38
CA VAL A 208 -10.24 4.58 14.55
C VAL A 208 -11.16 5.75 14.18
N PRO A 209 -10.72 6.80 13.45
CA PRO A 209 -11.60 7.88 13.04
C PRO A 209 -12.75 7.42 12.13
N SER A 210 -12.50 6.50 11.19
CA SER A 210 -13.56 5.99 10.32
C SER A 210 -14.62 5.18 11.08
N ILE A 211 -14.23 4.35 12.06
CA ILE A 211 -15.18 3.66 12.95
C ILE A 211 -16.01 4.68 13.71
N LEU A 212 -15.37 5.71 14.29
CA LEU A 212 -16.08 6.76 15.03
C LEU A 212 -17.08 7.51 14.13
N LEU A 213 -16.74 7.77 12.87
CA LEU A 213 -17.66 8.39 11.90
C LEU A 213 -18.87 7.49 11.60
N VAL A 214 -18.67 6.18 11.44
CA VAL A 214 -19.77 5.22 11.27
C VAL A 214 -20.66 5.20 12.52
N VAL A 215 -20.06 5.17 13.71
CA VAL A 215 -20.79 5.23 14.98
C VAL A 215 -21.61 6.53 15.08
N LEU A 216 -21.03 7.68 14.73
CA LEU A 216 -21.73 8.96 14.72
C LEU A 216 -22.91 8.97 13.74
N SER A 217 -22.79 8.27 12.60
CA SER A 217 -23.88 8.24 11.61
C SER A 217 -25.15 7.57 12.16
N TRP A 218 -25.04 6.50 12.95
CA TRP A 218 -26.22 5.81 13.51
C TRP A 218 -26.73 6.44 14.82
N VAL A 219 -26.02 7.39 15.42
CA VAL A 219 -26.58 8.22 16.52
C VAL A 219 -27.82 8.96 16.03
N SER A 220 -27.91 9.27 14.73
CA SER A 220 -29.09 9.86 14.11
C SER A 220 -30.38 9.06 14.32
N PHE A 221 -30.32 7.73 14.46
CA PHE A 221 -31.48 6.86 14.71
C PHE A 221 -32.13 7.06 16.09
N TRP A 222 -31.38 7.67 17.03
CA TRP A 222 -31.86 7.96 18.39
C TRP A 222 -32.53 9.33 18.50
N ILE A 223 -32.24 10.25 17.57
CA ILE A 223 -32.81 11.59 17.55
C ILE A 223 -34.27 11.51 17.09
N SER A 224 -35.20 12.31 17.61
CA SER A 224 -36.59 12.30 17.13
C SER A 224 -36.69 12.62 15.62
N GLN A 225 -37.60 11.93 14.90
CA GLN A 225 -37.88 12.17 13.48
C GLN A 225 -38.38 13.59 13.19
N SER A 226 -38.91 14.29 14.20
CA SER A 226 -39.35 15.68 14.09
C SER A 226 -38.19 16.68 13.91
N SER A 227 -36.97 16.29 14.28
CA SER A 227 -35.79 17.18 14.27
C SER A 227 -35.01 17.04 12.96
N VAL A 228 -35.68 17.35 11.85
CA VAL A 228 -35.14 17.26 10.47
C VAL A 228 -33.77 17.92 10.30
N PRO A 229 -33.53 19.17 10.78
CA PRO A 229 -32.24 19.84 10.58
C PRO A 229 -31.07 19.11 11.24
N ALA A 230 -31.30 18.52 12.42
CA ALA A 230 -30.26 17.82 13.17
C ALA A 230 -29.82 16.52 12.48
N ARG A 231 -30.78 15.71 12.02
CA ARG A 231 -30.48 14.42 11.36
C ARG A 231 -29.79 14.63 10.01
N ILE A 232 -30.27 15.56 9.18
CA ILE A 232 -29.63 15.87 7.89
C ILE A 232 -28.23 16.44 8.10
N CYS A 233 -28.04 17.34 9.06
CA CYS A 233 -26.74 17.92 9.36
C CYS A 233 -25.72 16.85 9.75
N ILE A 234 -26.06 15.92 10.65
CA ILE A 234 -25.18 14.82 11.06
C ILE A 234 -24.88 13.90 9.87
N GLY A 235 -25.89 13.52 9.07
CA GLY A 235 -25.70 12.64 7.92
C GLY A 235 -24.83 13.26 6.83
N VAL A 236 -25.08 14.51 6.44
CA VAL A 236 -24.28 15.21 5.41
C VAL A 236 -22.85 15.46 5.91
N THR A 237 -22.69 15.90 7.16
CA THR A 237 -21.36 16.18 7.72
C THR A 237 -20.53 14.89 7.82
N THR A 238 -21.12 13.77 8.24
CA THR A 238 -20.39 12.48 8.31
C THR A 238 -19.98 11.97 6.92
N VAL A 239 -20.83 12.10 5.91
CA VAL A 239 -20.49 11.76 4.51
C VAL A 239 -19.33 12.63 4.01
N LEU A 240 -19.40 13.95 4.23
CA LEU A 240 -18.35 14.88 3.82
C LEU A 240 -17.03 14.56 4.53
N THR A 241 -17.07 14.33 5.84
CA THR A 241 -15.89 14.03 6.66
C THR A 241 -15.24 12.71 6.23
N MET A 242 -16.06 11.69 5.93
CA MET A 242 -15.57 10.40 5.41
C MET A 242 -14.94 10.55 4.03
N THR A 243 -15.53 11.37 3.15
CA THR A 243 -14.96 11.65 1.83
C THR A 243 -13.60 12.34 1.94
N THR A 244 -13.47 13.31 2.85
CA THR A 244 -12.20 13.99 3.16
C THR A 244 -11.16 13.00 3.70
N LEU A 245 -11.54 12.13 4.63
CA LEU A 245 -10.64 11.10 5.19
C LEU A 245 -10.15 10.14 4.08
N MET A 246 -11.04 9.70 3.19
CA MET A 246 -10.70 8.82 2.08
C MET A 246 -9.73 9.49 1.09
N MET A 247 -9.91 10.78 0.82
CA MET A 247 -8.99 11.53 -0.03
C MET A 247 -7.63 11.73 0.65
N GLY A 248 -7.61 12.04 1.96
CA GLY A 248 -6.39 12.18 2.75
C GLY A 248 -5.59 10.87 2.88
N ALA A 249 -6.27 9.72 3.01
CA ALA A 249 -5.60 8.42 3.02
C ALA A 249 -4.86 8.14 1.69
N ARG A 250 -5.41 8.62 0.55
CA ARG A 250 -4.83 8.41 -0.78
C ARG A 250 -3.65 9.31 -1.10
N THR A 251 -3.59 10.53 -0.56
CA THR A 251 -2.46 11.46 -0.83
C THR A 251 -1.13 10.97 -0.26
N SER A 252 -1.18 10.12 0.77
CA SER A 252 0.00 9.52 1.40
C SER A 252 0.68 8.43 0.55
N LEU A 253 0.04 7.99 -0.53
CA LEU A 253 0.49 6.89 -1.39
C LEU A 253 0.75 7.40 -2.81
N PRO A 254 1.78 6.90 -3.50
CA PRO A 254 1.98 7.23 -4.91
C PRO A 254 0.76 6.80 -5.72
N ASN A 255 0.23 7.71 -6.54
CA ASN A 255 -0.96 7.52 -7.40
C ASN A 255 -0.80 6.45 -8.50
N ALA A 256 0.27 5.65 -8.47
CA ALA A 256 0.72 4.81 -9.57
C ALA A 256 0.07 3.42 -9.62
N ASN A 257 -0.60 2.97 -8.55
CA ASN A 257 -1.14 1.61 -8.49
C ASN A 257 -2.65 1.62 -8.82
N CYS A 258 -3.00 1.17 -10.04
CA CYS A 258 -4.37 0.95 -10.54
C CYS A 258 -5.09 -0.23 -9.86
N PHE A 259 -4.76 -0.51 -8.59
CA PHE A 259 -5.29 -1.64 -7.85
C PHE A 259 -6.03 -1.17 -6.60
N ILE A 260 -7.13 -1.85 -6.30
CA ILE A 260 -7.92 -1.64 -5.10
C ILE A 260 -7.09 -2.13 -3.90
N LYS A 261 -6.86 -1.23 -2.94
CA LYS A 261 -6.11 -1.54 -1.71
C LYS A 261 -7.06 -1.96 -0.60
N ALA A 262 -6.58 -2.77 0.35
CA ALA A 262 -7.37 -3.18 1.51
C ALA A 262 -7.96 -1.99 2.29
N ILE A 263 -7.20 -0.90 2.44
CA ILE A 263 -7.68 0.34 3.06
C ILE A 263 -8.82 1.01 2.27
N ASP A 264 -8.75 1.00 0.93
CA ASP A 264 -9.79 1.57 0.07
C ASP A 264 -11.11 0.77 0.21
N VAL A 265 -11.01 -0.56 0.34
CA VAL A 265 -12.18 -1.43 0.60
C VAL A 265 -12.81 -1.09 1.95
N TYR A 266 -12.00 -0.96 3.00
CA TYR A 266 -12.50 -0.63 4.34
C TYR A 266 -13.20 0.72 4.38
N LEU A 267 -12.57 1.75 3.82
CA LEU A 267 -13.15 3.08 3.73
C LEU A 267 -14.41 3.09 2.84
N GLY A 268 -14.45 2.28 1.79
CA GLY A 268 -15.64 2.07 0.97
C GLY A 268 -16.81 1.46 1.76
N ILE A 269 -16.55 0.42 2.57
CA ILE A 269 -17.54 -0.19 3.46
C ILE A 269 -18.09 0.86 4.44
N CYS A 270 -17.21 1.56 5.15
CA CYS A 270 -17.60 2.61 6.09
C CYS A 270 -18.43 3.72 5.40
N PHE A 271 -18.04 4.13 4.20
CA PHE A 271 -18.80 5.10 3.40
C PHE A 271 -20.21 4.59 3.05
N SER A 272 -20.35 3.32 2.64
CA SER A 272 -21.65 2.72 2.36
C SER A 272 -22.56 2.68 3.58
N PHE A 273 -22.03 2.41 4.78
CA PHE A 273 -22.82 2.45 6.02
C PHE A 273 -23.31 3.86 6.36
N ILE A 274 -22.43 4.86 6.27
CA ILE A 274 -22.79 6.26 6.53
C ILE A 274 -23.83 6.75 5.52
N PHE A 275 -23.64 6.43 4.24
CA PHE A 275 -24.60 6.77 3.19
C PHE A 275 -25.94 6.02 3.38
N GLY A 276 -25.88 4.76 3.82
CA GLY A 276 -27.05 3.97 4.18
C GLY A 276 -27.87 4.59 5.33
N ALA A 277 -27.22 5.16 6.34
CA ALA A 277 -27.91 5.87 7.42
C ALA A 277 -28.62 7.15 6.93
N LEU A 278 -28.01 7.88 5.98
CA LEU A 278 -28.64 9.03 5.34
C LEU A 278 -29.86 8.63 4.48
N LEU A 279 -29.74 7.52 3.74
CA LEU A 279 -30.83 6.97 2.95
C LEU A 279 -32.00 6.47 3.82
N GLU A 280 -31.69 5.79 4.94
CA GLU A 280 -32.70 5.37 5.92
C GLU A 280 -33.54 6.56 6.37
N TYR A 281 -32.89 7.66 6.75
CA TYR A 281 -33.59 8.86 7.16
C TYR A 281 -34.46 9.45 6.04
N ALA A 282 -33.94 9.51 4.81
CA ALA A 282 -34.70 10.00 3.66
C ALA A 282 -35.97 9.18 3.43
N VAL A 283 -35.87 7.85 3.52
CA VAL A 283 -37.00 6.92 3.39
C VAL A 283 -37.97 7.09 4.56
N ALA A 284 -37.49 7.13 5.80
CA ALA A 284 -38.32 7.30 7.00
C ALA A 284 -39.09 8.64 6.98
N HIS A 285 -38.44 9.73 6.56
CA HIS A 285 -39.06 11.03 6.40
C HIS A 285 -40.12 11.02 5.29
N PHE A 286 -39.82 10.44 4.13
CA PHE A 286 -40.76 10.32 3.02
C PHE A 286 -42.01 9.51 3.41
N CYS A 287 -41.84 8.36 4.06
CA CYS A 287 -42.94 7.53 4.55
C CYS A 287 -43.80 8.28 5.59
N THR A 288 -43.17 9.06 6.47
CA THR A 288 -43.88 9.85 7.49
C THR A 288 -44.72 10.97 6.86
N LEU A 289 -44.16 11.69 5.88
CA LEU A 289 -44.85 12.73 5.13
C LEU A 289 -46.01 12.16 4.28
N HIS A 290 -45.80 11.02 3.64
CA HIS A 290 -46.86 10.36 2.87
C HIS A 290 -48.03 9.95 3.79
N ARG A 291 -47.73 9.41 4.97
CA ARG A 291 -48.75 9.05 5.96
C ARG A 291 -49.48 10.28 6.54
N SER A 292 -48.79 11.40 6.78
CA SER A 292 -49.45 12.62 7.24
C SER A 292 -50.43 13.14 6.19
N ASN A 293 -50.05 13.13 4.91
CA ASN A 293 -50.92 13.54 3.81
C ASN A 293 -52.15 12.62 3.69
N LEU A 294 -51.97 11.30 3.77
CA LEU A 294 -53.09 10.33 3.79
C LEU A 294 -54.04 10.52 4.99
N ARG A 295 -53.51 10.89 6.17
CA ARG A 295 -54.32 11.21 7.35
C ARG A 295 -55.12 12.51 7.19
N VAL A 296 -54.57 13.51 6.52
CA VAL A 296 -55.28 14.76 6.21
C VAL A 296 -56.41 14.49 5.20
N LEU A 297 -56.13 13.75 4.13
CA LEU A 297 -57.13 13.35 3.12
C LEU A 297 -58.29 12.54 3.73
N THR A 298 -57.99 11.57 4.61
CA THR A 298 -59.04 10.79 5.30
C THR A 298 -59.84 11.62 6.30
N LYS A 299 -59.24 12.64 6.95
CA LYS A 299 -59.98 13.60 7.78
C LYS A 299 -60.91 14.48 6.94
N ILE A 300 -60.45 14.99 5.80
CA ILE A 300 -61.27 15.79 4.87
C ILE A 300 -62.47 14.97 4.38
N ASN A 301 -62.24 13.74 3.90
CA ASN A 301 -63.33 12.86 3.45
C ASN A 301 -64.36 12.52 4.55
N LYS A 302 -63.92 12.41 5.82
CA LYS A 302 -64.83 12.23 6.96
C LYS A 302 -65.63 13.48 7.32
N VAL A 303 -65.05 14.67 7.14
CA VAL A 303 -65.74 15.96 7.34
C VAL A 303 -66.77 16.19 6.24
N ASP A 304 -66.44 15.89 4.99
CA ASP A 304 -67.39 15.99 3.87
C ASP A 304 -68.53 14.97 3.98
N SER A 305 -68.25 13.74 4.44
CA SER A 305 -69.32 12.77 4.75
C SER A 305 -70.23 13.22 5.89
N LYS A 306 -69.70 13.87 6.93
CA LYS A 306 -70.53 14.43 8.02
C LYS A 306 -71.34 15.66 7.58
N LYS A 307 -70.81 16.49 6.68
CA LYS A 307 -71.55 17.60 6.09
C LYS A 307 -72.73 17.10 5.25
N ASN A 308 -72.53 16.04 4.46
CA ASN A 308 -73.60 15.46 3.63
C ASN A 308 -74.73 14.79 4.43
N ILE A 309 -74.49 14.35 5.68
CA ILE A 309 -75.53 13.79 6.56
C ILE A 309 -76.40 14.90 7.18
N ASN A 310 -75.86 16.11 7.39
CA ASN A 310 -76.62 17.23 7.96
C ASN A 310 -77.44 18.01 6.92
N THR A 311 -77.26 17.74 5.63
CA THR A 311 -78.01 18.39 4.54
C THR A 311 -79.13 17.51 3.95
N SER A 312 -79.41 16.34 4.55
CA SER A 312 -80.56 15.50 4.16
C SER A 312 -81.82 15.86 4.95
N SER A 313 -82.26 17.12 4.81
CA SER A 313 -83.60 17.59 5.21
C SER A 313 -84.02 18.77 4.34
N ASN A 314 -83.98 18.61 3.01
CA ASN A 314 -85.04 19.08 2.10
C ASN A 314 -84.68 18.90 0.62
N ARG A 315 -85.69 18.45 -0.14
CA ARG A 315 -85.90 18.52 -1.61
C ARG A 315 -85.32 17.41 -2.51
N LYS A 316 -86.28 16.54 -2.90
CA LYS A 316 -86.72 16.13 -4.25
C LYS A 316 -85.69 15.95 -5.38
N GLU A 317 -85.91 14.82 -6.07
CA GLU A 317 -85.34 14.34 -7.31
C GLU A 317 -85.12 15.40 -8.41
N GLU A 318 -83.99 15.29 -9.11
CA GLU A 318 -83.97 15.40 -10.57
C GLU A 318 -82.76 14.64 -11.16
N LYS A 319 -83.04 13.76 -12.12
CA LYS A 319 -82.05 13.05 -12.94
C LYS A 319 -81.61 13.93 -14.11
N SER A 320 -80.31 14.02 -14.38
CA SER A 320 -79.84 14.26 -15.75
C SER A 320 -78.52 13.54 -16.03
N LYS A 321 -78.46 12.95 -17.23
CA LYS A 321 -77.31 12.29 -17.84
C LYS A 321 -76.41 13.35 -18.46
N HIS A 322 -75.08 13.20 -18.35
CA HIS A 322 -74.20 13.47 -19.49
C HIS A 322 -72.92 12.62 -19.46
N SER A 323 -72.65 12.07 -20.64
CA SER A 323 -71.54 11.24 -21.11
C SER A 323 -70.23 12.03 -21.30
N GLY A 324 -69.07 11.38 -21.12
CA GLY A 324 -67.79 11.92 -21.59
C GLY A 324 -66.52 11.15 -21.17
N CYS A 325 -66.14 10.17 -22.00
CA CYS A 325 -64.80 9.72 -22.42
C CYS A 325 -63.62 9.53 -21.43
N SER A 326 -63.20 8.25 -21.36
CA SER A 326 -61.84 7.70 -21.57
C SER A 326 -60.63 8.21 -20.75
N SER A 327 -60.15 7.26 -19.94
CA SER A 327 -58.93 7.15 -19.14
C SER A 327 -57.59 7.51 -19.81
N PRO A 328 -56.68 8.11 -19.03
CA PRO A 328 -55.29 7.66 -18.93
C PRO A 328 -54.96 7.27 -17.47
N MET A 329 -55.87 6.56 -16.80
CA MET A 329 -55.79 6.23 -15.37
C MET A 329 -55.27 4.81 -15.10
N THR A 330 -54.28 4.35 -15.88
CA THR A 330 -53.78 2.96 -15.79
C THR A 330 -52.27 2.85 -15.56
N VAL A 331 -51.49 3.90 -15.88
CA VAL A 331 -50.02 3.91 -15.62
C VAL A 331 -49.69 4.46 -14.24
N MET A 332 -50.38 5.53 -13.81
CA MET A 332 -50.16 6.14 -12.49
C MET A 332 -50.64 5.26 -11.32
N LYS A 333 -51.64 4.40 -11.56
CA LYS A 333 -52.08 3.38 -10.59
C LYS A 333 -51.10 2.21 -10.46
N ARG A 334 -50.35 1.87 -11.51
CA ARG A 334 -49.32 0.80 -11.45
C ARG A 334 -48.09 1.23 -10.66
N LEU A 335 -47.71 2.51 -10.71
CA LEU A 335 -46.69 3.08 -9.83
C LEU A 335 -47.15 3.15 -8.36
N PHE A 336 -48.44 3.39 -8.10
CA PHE A 336 -49.00 3.35 -6.75
C PHE A 336 -49.08 1.93 -6.16
N CYS A 337 -49.33 0.89 -6.96
CA CYS A 337 -49.40 -0.49 -6.46
C CYS A 337 -48.06 -1.09 -6.03
N ILE A 338 -46.91 -0.58 -6.50
CA ILE A 338 -45.60 -0.99 -5.96
C ILE A 338 -45.40 -0.38 -4.55
N SER A 339 -46.00 0.79 -4.29
CA SER A 339 -45.97 1.46 -2.99
C SER A 339 -46.85 0.78 -1.93
N ASP A 340 -47.88 0.03 -2.32
CA ASP A 340 -48.70 -0.74 -1.38
C ASP A 340 -48.00 -2.02 -0.88
N CYS A 341 -46.94 -2.46 -1.55
CA CYS A 341 -46.10 -3.58 -1.08
C CYS A 341 -45.12 -3.14 0.05
N PHE A 342 -44.90 -1.83 0.20
CA PHE A 342 -44.17 -1.22 1.32
C PHE A 342 -45.14 -0.55 2.30
N TYR A 343 -46.24 -1.23 2.66
CA TYR A 343 -47.10 -0.77 3.76
C TYR A 343 -46.37 -0.96 5.11
N VAL A 344 -45.42 -0.08 5.42
CA VAL A 344 -44.76 -0.04 6.72
C VAL A 344 -45.77 0.48 7.74
N LYS A 345 -46.29 -0.45 8.57
CA LYS A 345 -47.38 -0.21 9.53
C LYS A 345 -47.06 0.91 10.56
N ASN A 346 -45.78 1.13 10.88
CA ASN A 346 -45.31 2.34 11.57
C ASN A 346 -43.88 2.73 11.15
N PRO A 347 -43.62 4.02 10.81
CA PRO A 347 -42.26 4.52 10.55
C PRO A 347 -41.34 4.44 11.78
N TYR A 348 -41.89 4.32 12.99
CA TYR A 348 -41.14 4.03 14.21
C TYR A 348 -40.46 2.65 14.21
N HIS A 349 -40.97 1.67 13.46
CA HIS A 349 -40.33 0.36 13.35
C HIS A 349 -39.08 0.39 12.47
N ILE A 350 -38.96 1.36 11.55
CA ILE A 350 -37.79 1.51 10.68
C ILE A 350 -36.58 1.91 11.53
N ASP A 351 -36.69 3.00 12.30
CA ASP A 351 -35.65 3.42 13.24
C ASP A 351 -35.30 2.28 14.24
N ASN A 352 -36.31 1.55 14.73
CA ASN A 352 -36.07 0.49 15.72
C ASN A 352 -35.30 -0.72 15.15
N TYR A 353 -35.58 -1.10 13.90
CA TYR A 353 -34.85 -2.14 13.20
C TYR A 353 -33.44 -1.67 12.82
N ALA A 354 -33.30 -0.42 12.35
CA ALA A 354 -32.02 0.18 11.98
C ALA A 354 -31.05 0.24 13.17
N ARG A 355 -31.54 0.57 14.38
CA ARG A 355 -30.76 0.61 15.62
C ARG A 355 -30.03 -0.70 15.94
N LEU A 356 -30.62 -1.85 15.60
CA LEU A 356 -30.01 -3.15 15.84
C LEU A 356 -29.24 -3.65 14.61
N SER A 357 -29.83 -3.52 13.42
CA SER A 357 -29.29 -4.09 12.19
C SER A 357 -27.97 -3.43 11.75
N PHE A 358 -27.84 -2.10 11.89
CA PHE A 358 -26.64 -1.39 11.42
C PHE A 358 -25.40 -1.74 12.25
N PRO A 359 -25.41 -1.62 13.59
CA PRO A 359 -24.24 -1.98 14.40
C PRO A 359 -23.87 -3.45 14.28
N LEU A 360 -24.86 -4.35 14.25
CA LEU A 360 -24.62 -5.80 14.18
C LEU A 360 -24.00 -6.20 12.83
N SER A 361 -24.52 -5.67 11.72
CA SER A 361 -23.94 -5.86 10.39
C SER A 361 -22.52 -5.29 10.29
N PHE A 362 -22.29 -4.10 10.86
CA PHE A 362 -20.96 -3.49 10.86
C PHE A 362 -19.93 -4.33 11.64
N ILE A 363 -20.30 -4.86 12.81
CA ILE A 363 -19.43 -5.75 13.59
C ILE A 363 -19.08 -7.02 12.79
N ILE A 364 -20.07 -7.66 12.17
CA ILE A 364 -19.86 -8.87 11.37
C ILE A 364 -18.87 -8.58 10.23
N ILE A 365 -19.09 -7.50 9.47
CA ILE A 365 -18.21 -7.13 8.37
C ILE A 365 -16.80 -6.78 8.85
N ASN A 366 -16.65 -6.12 10.00
CA ASN A 366 -15.34 -5.86 10.59
C ASN A 366 -14.60 -7.15 10.92
N VAL A 367 -15.28 -8.12 11.54
CA VAL A 367 -14.67 -9.43 11.84
C VAL A 367 -14.20 -10.10 10.57
N PHE A 368 -15.04 -10.15 9.53
CA PHE A 368 -14.64 -10.72 8.23
C PHE A 368 -13.47 -9.96 7.58
N TYR A 369 -13.49 -8.63 7.63
CA TYR A 369 -12.44 -7.79 7.07
C TYR A 369 -11.08 -8.10 7.72
N TRP A 370 -11.02 -8.06 9.05
CA TRP A 370 -9.77 -8.28 9.79
C TRP A 370 -9.28 -9.72 9.65
N VAL A 371 -10.17 -10.71 9.68
CA VAL A 371 -9.78 -12.11 9.48
C VAL A 371 -9.25 -12.34 8.06
N TYR A 372 -9.92 -11.78 7.05
CA TYR A 372 -9.47 -11.91 5.67
C TYR A 372 -8.09 -11.29 5.46
N TYR A 373 -7.89 -10.02 5.80
CA TYR A 373 -6.63 -9.32 5.50
C TYR A 373 -5.46 -9.64 6.43
N LEU A 374 -5.70 -10.20 7.62
CA LEU A 374 -4.61 -10.64 8.51
C LEU A 374 -4.13 -12.07 8.24
N TYR A 375 -5.00 -12.95 7.74
CA TYR A 375 -4.69 -14.38 7.57
C TYR A 375 -4.61 -14.84 6.11
N PHE A 376 -5.40 -14.24 5.22
CA PHE A 376 -5.44 -14.58 3.79
C PHE A 376 -4.79 -13.50 2.96
#